data_AF-A0A974S7J4-F1
#
_entry.id   AF-A0A974S7J4-F1
#
_cell.length_a   1.000
_cell.length_b   1.000
_cell.length_c   1.000
_cell.angle_alpha   90.00
_cell.angle_beta   90.00
_cell.angle_gamma   90.00
#
_symmetry.space_group_name_H-M   'P 1'
#
loop_
_entity.id
_entity.type
_entity.pdbx_description
1 polymer ?
#
loop_
_entity_poly.entity_id
_entity_poly.type
_entity_poly.pdbx_seq_one_letter_code
_entity_poly.pdbx_strand_id
1 'polypeptide(L)'
;MLGAQEVSRDALPGLAAKRLTLRLGTSDIELLEPDGTGAVETALKRRGRAHLFAAGAASPDPGQVAETARAHGRRTGPKMGGTI
;
A
#
# COMPACT_ATOMS: atom_id res chain seq x y z
N MET A 1 -20.28 -3.63 -13.12
CA MET A 1 -19.46 -3.98 -11.93
C MET A 1 -18.21 -4.69 -12.45
N LEU A 2 -16.99 -4.35 -12.01
CA LEU A 2 -15.73 -4.84 -12.60
C LEU A 2 -15.43 -6.34 -12.37
N GLY A 3 -16.37 -7.12 -11.81
CA GLY A 3 -16.16 -8.53 -11.47
C GLY A 3 -15.17 -8.78 -10.34
N ALA A 4 -14.78 -7.73 -9.60
CA ALA A 4 -13.86 -7.85 -8.47
C ALA A 4 -14.56 -8.47 -7.25
N GLN A 5 -13.86 -9.37 -6.56
CA GLN A 5 -14.35 -10.06 -5.37
C GLN A 5 -13.75 -9.44 -4.12
N GLU A 6 -14.56 -9.18 -3.10
CA GLU A 6 -14.06 -8.81 -1.78
C GLU A 6 -13.31 -9.98 -1.13
N VAL A 7 -12.08 -9.73 -0.68
CA VAL A 7 -11.19 -10.71 -0.05
C VAL A 7 -11.16 -10.50 1.46
N SER A 8 -11.00 -9.26 1.90
CA SER A 8 -10.87 -8.93 3.33
C SER A 8 -11.19 -7.47 3.63
N ARG A 9 -11.47 -7.22 4.91
CA ARG A 9 -11.52 -5.90 5.54
C ARG A 9 -10.69 -5.94 6.81
N ASP A 10 -9.77 -4.99 6.96
CA ASP A 10 -8.92 -4.88 8.14
C ASP A 10 -8.53 -3.42 8.44
N ALA A 11 -7.88 -3.23 9.59
CA ALA A 11 -7.24 -1.97 9.95
C ALA A 11 -5.74 -2.05 9.64
N LEU A 12 -5.17 -0.92 9.22
CA LEU A 12 -3.74 -0.71 8.98
C LEU A 12 -3.23 0.40 9.91
N PRO A 13 -2.88 0.08 11.17
CA PRO A 13 -2.45 1.07 12.16
C PRO A 13 -1.24 1.89 11.69
N GLY A 14 -0.30 1.26 10.98
CA GLY A 14 0.88 1.95 10.43
C GLY A 14 0.58 3.06 9.42
N LEU A 15 -0.65 3.10 8.89
CA LEU A 15 -1.13 4.14 7.99
C LEU A 15 -2.26 4.99 8.58
N ALA A 16 -2.73 4.67 9.80
CA ALA A 16 -3.98 5.16 10.38
C ALA A 16 -5.13 5.07 9.37
N ALA A 17 -5.39 3.87 8.85
CA ALA A 17 -6.38 3.64 7.80
C ALA A 17 -7.10 2.30 7.96
N LYS A 18 -8.31 2.21 7.40
CA LYS A 18 -9.02 0.96 7.12
C LYS A 18 -8.72 0.55 5.69
N ARG A 19 -8.61 -0.77 5.45
CA ARG A 19 -8.39 -1.34 4.13
C ARG A 19 -9.50 -2.31 3.77
N LEU A 20 -10.01 -2.16 2.54
CA LEU A 20 -10.80 -3.16 1.83
C LEU A 20 -9.95 -3.70 0.69
N THR A 21 -9.73 -5.02 0.66
CA THR A 21 -8.98 -5.70 -0.40
C THR A 21 -9.94 -6.38 -1.37
N LEU A 22 -9.77 -6.08 -2.66
CA LEU A 22 -10.55 -6.64 -3.75
C LEU A 22 -9.63 -7.44 -4.69
N ARG A 23 -10.00 -8.69 -4.99
CA ARG A 23 -9.33 -9.52 -6.01
C ARG A 23 -9.90 -9.20 -7.38
N LEU A 24 -9.03 -8.88 -8.33
CA LEU A 24 -9.37 -8.74 -9.75
C LEU A 24 -8.35 -9.52 -10.60
N GLY A 25 -8.77 -10.68 -11.13
CA GLY A 25 -7.86 -11.59 -11.82
C GLY A 25 -6.78 -12.11 -10.87
N THR A 26 -5.51 -11.84 -11.19
CA THR A 26 -4.34 -12.24 -10.38
C THR A 26 -3.79 -11.11 -9.50
N SER A 27 -4.48 -9.97 -9.44
CA SER A 27 -4.04 -8.79 -8.70
C SER A 27 -5.01 -8.44 -7.59
N ASP A 28 -4.50 -7.75 -6.57
CA ASP A 28 -5.30 -7.15 -5.51
C ASP A 28 -5.38 -5.62 -5.71
N ILE A 29 -6.56 -5.07 -5.44
CA ILE A 29 -6.83 -3.64 -5.36
C ILE A 29 -7.18 -3.33 -3.91
N GLU A 30 -6.44 -2.42 -3.30
CA GLU A 30 -6.67 -1.98 -1.92
C GLU A 30 -7.33 -0.59 -1.91
N LEU A 31 -8.51 -0.51 -1.32
CA LEU A 31 -9.17 0.77 -1.03
C LEU A 31 -8.82 1.17 0.41
N LEU A 32 -8.13 2.30 0.54
CA LEU A 32 -7.71 2.84 1.83
C LEU A 32 -8.62 4.01 2.23
N GLU A 33 -9.23 3.91 3.40
CA GLU A 33 -10.01 4.97 4.03
C GLU A 33 -9.26 5.46 5.28
N PRO A 34 -9.05 6.77 5.47
CA PRO A 34 -8.47 7.29 6.71
C PRO A 34 -9.24 6.86 7.96
N ASP A 35 -8.50 6.49 8.98
CA ASP A 35 -9.01 6.18 10.32
C ASP A 35 -8.23 7.00 11.35
N GLY A 36 -8.35 8.33 11.22
CA GLY A 36 -7.61 9.31 12.00
C GLY A 36 -6.52 10.04 11.22
N THR A 37 -5.60 10.67 11.94
CA THR A 37 -4.50 11.45 11.37
C THR A 37 -3.35 10.52 10.95
N GLY A 38 -3.02 10.49 9.66
CA GLY A 38 -1.94 9.66 9.13
C GLY A 38 -1.65 9.89 7.66
N ALA A 39 -0.84 9.00 7.07
CA ALA A 39 -0.34 9.15 5.71
C ALA A 39 -1.44 9.18 4.64
N VAL A 40 -2.50 8.35 4.81
CA VAL A 40 -3.62 8.28 3.86
C VAL A 40 -4.45 9.57 3.90
N GLU A 41 -4.75 10.05 5.10
CA GLU A 41 -5.44 11.33 5.33
C GLU A 41 -4.68 12.50 4.69
N THR A 42 -3.38 12.58 4.94
CA THR A 42 -2.54 13.66 4.43
C THR A 42 -2.46 13.63 2.91
N ALA A 43 -2.36 12.44 2.31
CA ALA A 43 -2.37 12.29 0.86
C ALA A 43 -3.70 12.76 0.25
N LEU A 44 -4.84 12.38 0.83
CA LEU A 44 -6.16 12.80 0.37
C LEU A 44 -6.33 14.31 0.45
N LYS A 45 -6.00 14.94 1.59
CA LYS A 45 -6.06 16.40 1.76
C LYS A 45 -5.18 17.13 0.75
N ARG A 46 -3.94 16.67 0.56
CA ARG A 46 -3.00 17.27 -0.40
C ARG A 46 -3.51 17.22 -1.83
N ARG A 47 -4.18 16.12 -2.24
CA ARG A 47 -4.68 15.95 -3.62
C ARG A 47 -6.09 16.52 -3.82
N GLY A 48 -6.88 16.65 -2.76
CA GLY A 48 -8.27 17.10 -2.80
C GLY A 48 -9.27 16.06 -3.32
N ARG A 49 -8.84 14.82 -3.58
CA ARG A 49 -9.69 13.72 -4.09
C ARG A 49 -9.04 12.35 -3.92
N ALA A 50 -9.83 11.29 -4.05
CA ALA A 50 -9.33 9.93 -4.16
C ALA A 50 -8.36 9.77 -5.36
N HIS A 51 -7.27 9.03 -5.13
CA HIS A 51 -6.20 8.81 -6.10
C HIS A 51 -5.37 7.58 -5.72
N LEU A 52 -4.50 7.13 -6.63
CA LEU A 52 -3.53 6.08 -6.36
C LEU A 52 -2.54 6.53 -5.26
N PHE A 53 -2.55 5.83 -4.13
CA PHE A 53 -1.65 6.10 -3.01
C PHE A 53 -0.31 5.38 -3.16
N ALA A 54 -0.34 4.09 -3.50
CA ALA A 54 0.83 3.25 -3.69
C ALA A 54 0.52 2.12 -4.70
N ALA A 55 1.58 1.50 -5.22
CA ALA A 55 1.51 0.27 -6.00
C ALA A 55 2.68 -0.63 -5.58
N GLY A 56 2.46 -1.94 -5.62
CA GLY A 56 3.44 -2.93 -5.19
C GLY A 56 3.37 -4.19 -6.03
N ALA A 57 4.42 -5.00 -5.92
CA ALA A 57 4.50 -6.34 -6.48
C ALA A 57 5.08 -7.27 -5.42
N ALA A 58 4.62 -8.51 -5.39
CA ALA A 58 5.21 -9.54 -4.55
C ALA A 58 6.53 -10.03 -5.16
N SER A 59 7.51 -10.32 -4.31
CA SER A 59 8.77 -10.96 -4.68
C SER A 59 9.08 -12.06 -3.67
N PRO A 60 9.62 -13.21 -4.08
CA PRO A 60 10.14 -14.20 -3.16
C PRO A 60 11.33 -13.67 -2.33
N ASP A 61 12.05 -12.68 -2.86
CA ASP A 61 13.13 -11.99 -2.15
C ASP A 61 13.00 -10.46 -2.31
N PRO A 62 12.29 -9.78 -1.39
CA PRO A 62 12.23 -8.31 -1.37
C PRO A 62 13.58 -7.64 -1.09
N GLY A 63 14.52 -8.35 -0.43
CA GLY A 63 15.87 -7.86 -0.15
C GLY A 63 16.69 -7.69 -1.42
N GLN A 64 16.72 -8.73 -2.26
CA GLN A 64 17.39 -8.69 -3.57
C GLN A 64 16.77 -7.63 -4.50
N VAL A 65 15.45 -7.43 -4.45
CA VAL A 65 14.79 -6.33 -5.20
C VAL A 65 15.33 -4.98 -4.73
N ALA A 66 15.46 -4.77 -3.42
CA ALA A 66 15.99 -3.52 -2.87
C ALA A 66 17.47 -3.31 -3.22
N GLU A 67 18.31 -4.35 -3.15
CA GLU A 67 19.71 -4.29 -3.56
C GLU A 67 19.86 -3.96 -5.04
N THR A 68 19.11 -4.64 -5.91
CA THR A 68 19.08 -4.37 -7.35
C THR A 68 18.67 -2.92 -7.61
N ALA A 69 17.63 -2.42 -6.93
CA ALA A 69 17.20 -1.04 -7.06
C ALA A 69 18.30 -0.04 -6.66
N ARG A 70 19.02 -0.29 -5.55
CA ARG A 70 20.13 0.55 -5.10
C ARG A 70 21.30 0.54 -6.08
N ALA A 71 21.65 -0.63 -6.62
CA ALA A 71 22.68 -0.76 -7.65
C ALA A 71 22.37 0.07 -8.90
N HIS A 72 21.08 0.30 -9.18
CA HIS A 72 20.59 1.17 -10.26
C HIS A 72 20.30 2.62 -9.80
N GLY A 73 20.88 3.04 -8.68
CA GLY A 73 20.78 4.43 -8.19
C GLY A 73 19.41 4.81 -7.63
N ARG A 74 18.52 3.86 -7.32
CA ARG A 74 17.23 4.17 -6.69
C ARG A 74 17.37 4.28 -5.17
N ARG A 75 16.74 5.30 -4.60
CA ARG A 75 16.60 5.41 -3.13
C ARG A 75 15.53 4.42 -2.66
N THR A 76 15.88 3.59 -1.69
CA THR A 76 14.93 2.74 -0.97
C THR A 76 14.62 3.40 0.37
N GLY A 77 13.35 3.40 0.79
CA GLY A 77 12.99 3.78 2.16
C GLY A 77 13.54 2.80 3.20
N PRO A 78 13.52 3.17 4.50
CA PRO A 78 13.83 2.22 5.57
C PRO A 78 12.91 0.99 5.47
N LYS A 79 13.40 -0.20 5.84
CA LYS A 79 12.51 -1.32 6.14
C LYS A 79 11.59 -0.84 7.26
N MET A 80 10.29 -0.77 7.02
CA MET A 80 9.30 -0.65 8.10
C MET A 80 9.33 -1.97 8.87
N GLY A 81 10.35 -2.15 9.72
CA GLY A 81 10.44 -3.24 10.66
C GLY A 81 9.48 -2.93 11.80
N GLY A 82 8.35 -3.62 11.83
CA GLY A 82 7.50 -3.65 13.00
C GLY A 82 8.17 -4.46 14.09
N THR A 83 8.64 -3.80 15.14
CA THR A 83 8.52 -4.34 16.49
C THR A 83 7.26 -3.72 17.06
N ILE A 84 6.25 -4.55 17.33
CA ILE A 84 5.14 -4.25 18.25
C ILE A 84 5.52 -4.87 19.58
#